data_AF-A0A9P9SJ03-F1
#
_entry.id   AF-A0A9P9SJ03-F1
#
_cell.length_a   1.000
_cell.length_b   1.000
_cell.length_c   1.000
_cell.angle_alpha   90.00
_cell.angle_beta   90.00
_cell.angle_gamma   90.00
#
_symmetry.space_group_name_H-M   'P 1'
#
loop_
_entity.id
_entity.type
_entity.pdbx_description
1 polymer ?
#
loop_
_entity_poly.entity_id
_entity_poly.type
_entity_poly.pdbx_seq_one_letter_code
_entity_poly.pdbx_strand_id
1 'polypeptide(L)'
;MRLQILSSLTFLILTHSHSIVTSPLTRVVGAAMKAVCGEQVFNNLKSNAYGPIEQLQQIGSSQKDFDPAACDVIHAVQGSTIRGQHQQRAAVYRGELPKNQTEFEVTMPDVKAQCGMAGQCVMQWWWDSKEAKQTYMSCVDFTM
;
A
#
# COMPACT_ATOMS: atom_id res chain seq x y z
N MET A 1 35.49 40.87 -25.24
CA MET A 1 35.03 40.13 -24.05
C MET A 1 33.70 39.46 -24.39
N ARG A 2 33.68 38.16 -24.72
CA ARG A 2 32.44 37.39 -24.99
C ARG A 2 32.12 36.58 -23.72
N LEU A 3 31.08 37.01 -23.00
CA LEU A 3 30.61 36.37 -21.77
C LEU A 3 29.76 35.15 -22.15
N GLN A 4 30.30 33.95 -21.98
CA GLN A 4 29.53 32.70 -22.09
C GLN A 4 28.86 32.44 -20.75
N ILE A 5 27.58 32.77 -20.64
CA ILE A 5 26.78 32.45 -19.46
C ILE A 5 26.39 30.97 -19.56
N LEU A 6 27.01 30.14 -18.72
CA LEU A 6 26.69 28.73 -18.53
C LEU A 6 25.24 28.60 -18.07
N SER A 7 24.35 28.13 -18.94
CA SER A 7 22.97 27.78 -18.57
C SER A 7 23.02 26.53 -17.70
N SER A 8 22.83 26.72 -16.40
CA SER A 8 22.71 25.63 -15.44
C SER A 8 21.32 25.03 -15.60
N LEU A 9 21.22 23.88 -16.28
CA LEU A 9 19.98 23.13 -16.42
C LEU A 9 19.62 22.51 -15.07
N THR A 10 18.73 23.16 -14.32
CA THR A 10 18.20 22.62 -13.06
C THR A 10 17.36 21.38 -13.36
N PHE A 11 17.89 20.20 -13.04
CA PHE A 11 17.12 18.95 -13.06
C PHE A 11 16.03 19.02 -11.98
N LEU A 12 14.77 19.16 -12.39
CA LEU A 12 13.64 18.88 -11.49
C LEU A 12 13.60 17.37 -11.23
N ILE A 13 14.02 16.95 -10.04
CA ILE A 13 13.82 15.56 -9.59
C ILE A 13 12.35 15.41 -9.20
N LEU A 14 11.61 14.54 -9.89
CA LEU A 14 10.30 14.09 -9.43
C LEU A 14 10.52 12.98 -8.39
N THR A 15 10.40 13.32 -7.11
CA THR A 15 10.32 12.32 -6.04
C THR A 15 8.91 11.75 -6.03
N HIS A 16 8.74 10.47 -6.36
CA HIS A 16 7.47 9.77 -6.18
C HIS A 16 7.33 9.44 -4.70
N SER A 17 6.51 10.21 -3.98
CA SER A 17 6.17 9.90 -2.60
C SER A 17 5.46 8.55 -2.55
N HIS A 18 5.86 7.66 -1.67
CA HIS A 18 5.12 6.45 -1.33
C HIS A 18 4.18 6.80 -0.17
N SER A 19 3.11 6.03 0.03
CA SER A 19 2.24 6.25 1.17
C SER A 19 1.91 4.93 1.88
N ILE A 20 1.85 5.02 3.20
CA ILE A 20 1.54 3.90 4.08
C ILE A 20 0.77 4.46 5.29
N VAL A 21 -0.11 3.66 5.87
CA VAL A 21 -0.66 3.95 7.19
C VAL A 21 0.43 3.69 8.24
N THR A 22 0.69 4.66 9.11
CA THR A 22 1.65 4.54 10.21
C THR A 22 0.98 4.44 11.58
N SER A 23 -0.27 4.89 11.69
CA SER A 23 -1.11 4.76 12.89
C SER A 23 -2.57 4.55 12.50
N PRO A 24 -3.26 3.52 13.05
CA PRO A 24 -2.72 2.47 13.92
C PRO A 24 -1.67 1.60 13.21
N LEU A 25 -0.94 0.77 13.98
CA LEU A 25 0.13 -0.06 13.42
C LEU A 25 -0.43 -0.99 12.32
N THR A 26 0.27 -1.02 11.19
CA THR A 26 -0.10 -1.89 10.08
C THR A 26 0.30 -3.35 10.33
N ARG A 27 -0.51 -4.26 9.80
CA ARG A 27 -0.27 -5.69 9.81
C ARG A 27 1.04 -5.99 9.10
N VAL A 28 1.90 -6.74 9.78
CA VAL A 28 3.13 -7.30 9.20
C VAL A 28 2.83 -8.60 8.48
N VAL A 29 3.62 -8.91 7.45
CA VAL A 29 3.49 -10.20 6.74
C VAL A 29 3.79 -11.37 7.67
N GLY A 30 3.00 -12.43 7.53
CA GLY A 30 3.09 -13.62 8.38
C GLY A 30 2.98 -14.93 7.62
N ALA A 31 2.99 -16.04 8.34
CA ALA A 31 2.96 -17.39 7.77
C ALA A 31 1.73 -17.65 6.89
N ALA A 32 0.57 -17.09 7.24
CA ALA A 32 -0.66 -17.19 6.44
C ALA A 32 -0.48 -16.57 5.05
N MET A 33 0.08 -15.35 4.98
CA MET A 33 0.42 -14.68 3.71
C MET A 33 1.41 -15.52 2.90
N LYS A 34 2.48 -16.02 3.53
CA LYS A 34 3.49 -16.84 2.85
C LYS A 34 2.91 -18.13 2.25
N ALA A 35 2.00 -18.78 2.97
CA ALA A 35 1.39 -20.04 2.51
C ALA A 35 0.52 -19.87 1.26
N VAL A 36 -0.04 -18.68 1.07
CA VAL A 36 -0.98 -18.38 -0.01
C VAL A 36 -0.29 -17.65 -1.18
N CYS A 37 0.59 -16.70 -0.85
CA CYS A 37 1.27 -15.82 -1.80
C CYS A 37 2.65 -16.30 -2.22
N GLY A 38 3.14 -17.38 -1.61
CA GLY A 38 4.46 -17.93 -1.90
C GLY A 38 5.62 -17.18 -1.25
N GLU A 39 6.78 -17.83 -1.29
CA GLU A 39 8.02 -17.39 -0.65
C GLU A 39 8.51 -16.05 -1.21
N GLN A 40 8.50 -15.90 -2.54
CA GLN A 40 9.08 -14.73 -3.20
C GLN A 40 8.26 -13.45 -2.97
N VAL A 41 6.93 -13.54 -2.99
CA VAL A 41 6.06 -12.39 -2.69
C VAL A 41 6.19 -12.00 -1.22
N PHE A 42 6.19 -12.99 -0.31
CA PHE A 42 6.40 -12.78 1.11
C PHE A 42 7.72 -12.05 1.40
N ASN A 43 8.83 -12.51 0.79
CA ASN A 43 10.14 -11.90 1.01
C ASN A 43 10.23 -10.48 0.45
N ASN A 44 9.60 -10.19 -0.70
CA ASN A 44 9.54 -8.84 -1.25
C ASN A 44 8.76 -7.90 -0.32
N LEU A 45 7.57 -8.28 0.11
CA LEU A 45 6.75 -7.43 0.98
C LEU A 45 7.38 -7.27 2.37
N LYS A 46 8.06 -8.30 2.89
CA LYS A 46 8.87 -8.20 4.12
C LYS A 46 10.03 -7.22 3.98
N SER A 47 10.70 -7.21 2.81
CA SER A 47 11.83 -6.33 2.55
C SER A 47 11.42 -4.90 2.21
N ASN A 48 10.24 -4.71 1.60
CA ASN A 48 9.74 -3.42 1.15
C ASN A 48 8.22 -3.35 1.35
N ALA A 49 7.81 -2.98 2.56
CA ALA A 49 6.41 -2.76 2.90
C ALA A 49 5.78 -1.53 2.21
N TYR A 50 6.61 -0.69 1.58
CA TYR A 50 6.17 0.53 0.89
C TYR A 50 6.01 0.31 -0.61
N GLY A 51 6.39 -0.85 -1.14
CA GLY A 51 6.37 -1.10 -2.59
C GLY A 51 4.97 -1.09 -3.19
N PRO A 52 4.84 -0.77 -4.49
CA PRO A 52 3.58 -0.87 -5.19
C PRO A 52 3.14 -2.34 -5.33
N ILE A 53 1.85 -2.59 -5.18
CA ILE A 53 1.29 -3.95 -5.19
C ILE A 53 1.38 -4.62 -6.57
N GLU A 54 1.42 -3.83 -7.65
CA GLU A 54 1.52 -4.33 -9.02
C GLU A 54 2.82 -5.10 -9.22
N GLN A 55 3.90 -4.67 -8.58
CA GLN A 55 5.18 -5.38 -8.59
C GLN A 55 5.05 -6.74 -7.93
N LEU A 56 4.32 -6.83 -6.81
CA LEU A 56 4.13 -8.09 -6.09
C LEU A 56 3.34 -9.10 -6.91
N GLN A 57 2.31 -8.64 -7.63
CA GLN A 57 1.53 -9.50 -8.51
C GLN A 57 2.33 -10.00 -9.72
N GLN A 58 3.19 -9.15 -10.30
CA GLN A 58 4.12 -9.54 -11.36
C GLN A 58 5.12 -10.59 -10.87
N ILE A 59 5.69 -10.38 -9.69
CA ILE A 59 6.61 -11.34 -9.06
C ILE A 59 5.89 -12.66 -8.82
N GLY A 60 4.72 -12.63 -8.17
CA GLY A 60 3.93 -13.81 -7.86
C GLY A 60 3.57 -14.63 -9.10
N SER A 61 3.13 -13.98 -10.18
CA SER A 61 2.69 -14.66 -11.41
C SER A 61 3.77 -15.52 -12.08
N SER A 62 5.05 -15.28 -11.76
CA SER A 62 6.18 -16.09 -12.25
C SER A 62 6.54 -17.28 -11.35
N GLN A 63 5.88 -17.42 -10.19
CA GLN A 63 6.20 -18.42 -9.18
C GLN A 63 5.19 -19.55 -9.18
N LYS A 64 5.68 -20.76 -8.88
CA LYS A 64 4.85 -21.98 -8.83
C LYS A 64 4.01 -22.10 -7.54
N ASP A 65 4.41 -21.39 -6.49
CA ASP A 65 3.78 -21.39 -5.16
C ASP A 65 2.89 -20.16 -4.94
N PHE A 66 2.62 -19.39 -6.00
CA PHE A 66 1.68 -18.29 -6.00
C PHE A 66 0.32 -18.77 -6.51
N ASP A 67 -0.69 -18.64 -5.67
CA ASP A 67 -2.07 -18.84 -6.06
C ASP A 67 -2.72 -17.46 -6.33
N PRO A 68 -3.00 -17.06 -7.59
CA PRO A 68 -3.61 -15.76 -7.87
C PRO A 68 -5.06 -15.62 -7.37
N ALA A 69 -5.76 -16.73 -7.12
CA ALA A 69 -7.14 -16.72 -6.63
C ALA A 69 -7.20 -16.61 -5.10
N ALA A 70 -6.22 -17.19 -4.40
CA ALA A 70 -6.11 -17.10 -2.95
C ALA A 70 -5.21 -15.93 -2.49
N CYS A 71 -4.11 -15.68 -3.21
CA CYS A 71 -3.23 -14.53 -3.05
C CYS A 71 -3.70 -13.39 -3.94
N ASP A 72 -4.86 -12.88 -3.59
CA ASP A 72 -5.27 -11.62 -4.15
C ASP A 72 -4.43 -10.53 -3.49
N VAL A 73 -3.26 -10.11 -3.98
CA VAL A 73 -2.45 -9.08 -3.26
C VAL A 73 -3.24 -7.77 -3.00
N ILE A 74 -4.33 -7.56 -3.75
CA ILE A 74 -5.33 -6.50 -3.59
C ILE A 74 -6.42 -6.84 -2.55
N HIS A 75 -6.54 -8.08 -2.10
CA HIS A 75 -7.42 -8.55 -1.03
C HIS A 75 -6.72 -9.55 -0.06
N ALA A 76 -5.38 -9.59 0.00
CA ALA A 76 -4.56 -10.72 0.54
C ALA A 76 -4.51 -10.77 2.06
N VAL A 77 -5.38 -10.00 2.67
CA VAL A 77 -5.63 -10.05 4.08
C VAL A 77 -6.78 -11.02 4.26
N GLN A 78 -6.44 -12.29 4.53
CA GLN A 78 -7.43 -13.25 5.01
C GLN A 78 -8.13 -12.64 6.23
N GLY A 79 -9.38 -12.23 6.00
CA GLY A 79 -10.25 -11.56 6.95
C GLY A 79 -11.43 -10.89 6.24
N SER A 80 -12.45 -10.52 7.01
CA SER A 80 -13.55 -9.69 6.47
C SER A 80 -12.98 -8.30 6.21
N THR A 81 -12.82 -7.94 4.94
CA THR A 81 -12.18 -6.68 4.53
C THR A 81 -13.19 -5.54 4.50
N ILE A 82 -13.00 -4.52 5.33
CA ILE A 82 -13.63 -3.22 5.13
C ILE A 82 -12.68 -2.41 4.24
N ARG A 83 -13.11 -2.14 3.01
CA ARG A 83 -12.34 -1.40 2.02
C ARG A 83 -12.66 0.08 2.12
N GLY A 84 -11.69 0.88 2.58
CA GLY A 84 -11.68 2.33 2.39
C GLY A 84 -10.81 2.68 1.21
N GLN A 85 -11.40 3.18 0.11
CA GLN A 85 -10.63 3.71 -1.01
C GLN A 85 -10.59 5.23 -0.92
N HIS A 86 -9.41 5.80 -0.67
CA HIS A 86 -9.18 7.20 -0.97
C HIS A 86 -8.44 7.31 -2.30
N GLN A 87 -9.19 7.45 -3.39
CA GLN A 87 -8.62 7.68 -4.71
C GLN A 87 -8.14 9.14 -4.76
N GLN A 88 -6.83 9.38 -4.86
CA GLN A 88 -6.28 10.72 -4.82
C GLN A 88 -5.37 10.94 -6.04
N ARG A 89 -5.44 12.12 -6.66
CA ARG A 89 -4.35 12.55 -7.55
C ARG A 89 -3.12 12.67 -6.68
N ALA A 90 -2.08 11.90 -6.96
CA ALA A 90 -0.76 12.07 -6.37
C ALA A 90 -0.18 13.36 -6.94
N ALA A 91 -0.69 14.50 -6.47
CA ALA A 91 -0.02 15.76 -6.67
C ALA A 91 1.36 15.63 -6.01
N VAL A 92 2.41 15.93 -6.77
CA VAL A 92 3.75 16.13 -6.21
C VAL A 92 3.64 17.32 -5.24
N TYR A 93 3.48 17.03 -3.95
CA TYR A 93 3.38 18.08 -2.93
C TYR A 93 4.76 18.67 -2.67
N ARG A 94 4.99 19.88 -3.20
CA ARG A 94 6.07 20.76 -2.75
C ARG A 94 5.58 21.58 -1.56
N GLY A 95 5.37 20.94 -0.42
CA GLY A 95 4.81 21.57 0.78
C GLY A 95 4.24 20.56 1.77
N GLU A 96 3.54 21.05 2.80
CA GLU A 96 2.79 20.19 3.73
C GLU A 96 1.73 19.37 2.98
N LEU A 97 1.65 18.08 3.28
CA LEU A 97 0.59 17.22 2.75
C LEU A 97 -0.76 17.74 3.25
N PRO A 98 -1.80 17.84 2.39
CA PRO A 98 -3.14 18.17 2.84
C PRO A 98 -3.59 17.26 3.99
N LYS A 99 -4.30 17.82 4.96
CA LYS A 99 -4.72 17.05 6.14
C LYS A 99 -5.48 15.77 5.80
N ASN A 100 -6.28 15.76 4.74
CA ASN A 100 -6.98 14.56 4.27
C ASN A 100 -6.06 13.48 3.64
N GLN A 101 -4.74 13.68 3.66
CA GLN A 101 -3.69 12.72 3.30
C GLN A 101 -2.96 12.18 4.53
N THR A 102 -3.07 12.86 5.67
CA THR A 102 -2.38 12.53 6.92
C THR A 102 -3.34 12.15 8.05
N GLU A 103 -4.62 12.55 7.92
CA GLU A 103 -5.69 12.35 8.87
C GLU A 103 -6.97 11.97 8.09
N PHE A 104 -7.55 10.83 8.43
CA PHE A 104 -8.79 10.35 7.83
C PHE A 104 -9.67 9.73 8.90
N GLU A 105 -10.97 9.88 8.75
CA GLU A 105 -11.98 9.27 9.60
C GLU A 105 -12.79 8.27 8.77
N VAL A 106 -13.05 7.10 9.34
CA VAL A 106 -13.87 6.05 8.73
C VAL A 106 -14.92 5.60 9.73
N THR A 107 -16.16 5.47 9.28
CA THR A 107 -17.24 4.89 10.09
C THR A 107 -17.24 3.38 9.89
N MET A 108 -17.01 2.63 10.95
CA MET A 108 -16.97 1.17 10.88
C MET A 108 -18.40 0.59 10.84
N PRO A 109 -18.74 -0.31 9.89
CA PRO A 109 -19.97 -1.08 9.94
C PRO A 109 -19.98 -2.02 11.15
N ASP A 110 -21.16 -2.45 11.60
CA ASP A 110 -21.27 -3.43 12.69
C ASP A 110 -20.85 -4.82 12.20
N VAL A 111 -19.61 -5.18 12.52
CA VAL A 111 -18.98 -6.46 12.19
C VAL A 111 -18.50 -7.20 13.44
N LYS A 112 -19.09 -6.89 14.61
CA LYS A 112 -18.70 -7.47 15.90
C LYS A 112 -18.76 -9.00 15.91
N ALA A 113 -19.74 -9.59 15.23
CA ALA A 113 -19.89 -11.04 15.16
C ALA A 113 -18.75 -11.73 14.37
N GLN A 114 -18.12 -11.00 13.44
CA GLN A 114 -17.06 -11.51 12.56
C GLN A 114 -15.65 -11.11 13.04
N CYS A 115 -15.53 -10.00 13.75
CA CYS A 115 -14.28 -9.34 14.09
C CYS A 115 -14.01 -9.32 15.60
N GLY A 116 -14.51 -10.31 16.34
CA GLY A 116 -14.37 -10.38 17.80
C GLY A 116 -13.01 -10.89 18.29
N MET A 117 -12.20 -11.51 17.42
CA MET A 117 -10.87 -12.01 17.74
C MET A 117 -9.78 -11.36 16.89
N ALA A 118 -8.61 -11.15 17.50
CA ALA A 118 -7.45 -10.60 16.81
C ALA A 118 -7.10 -11.45 15.57
N GLY A 119 -6.76 -10.76 14.48
CA GLY A 119 -6.38 -11.41 13.23
C GLY A 119 -7.55 -11.77 12.31
N GLN A 120 -8.80 -11.71 12.76
CA GLN A 120 -9.98 -12.07 11.95
C GLN A 120 -10.35 -11.00 10.92
N CYS A 121 -10.10 -9.73 11.21
CA CYS A 121 -10.50 -8.63 10.35
C CYS A 121 -9.41 -7.59 10.22
N VAL A 122 -9.45 -6.91 9.08
CA VAL A 122 -8.57 -5.80 8.79
C VAL A 122 -9.31 -4.68 8.07
N MET A 123 -8.85 -3.47 8.32
CA MET A 123 -9.15 -2.33 7.48
C MET A 123 -8.06 -2.23 6.42
N GLN A 124 -8.46 -2.28 5.16
CA GLN A 124 -7.54 -2.15 4.05
C GLN A 124 -7.58 -0.73 3.49
N TRP A 125 -6.43 -0.07 3.51
CA TRP A 125 -6.24 1.28 3.02
C TRP A 125 -5.50 1.27 1.69
N TRP A 126 -5.96 2.11 0.78
CA TRP A 126 -5.51 2.18 -0.61
C TRP A 126 -5.10 3.60 -0.96
N TRP A 127 -3.93 3.72 -1.58
CA TRP A 127 -3.50 4.94 -2.25
C TRP A 127 -3.12 4.64 -3.69
N ASP A 128 -3.98 5.10 -4.59
CA ASP A 128 -3.84 4.98 -6.04
C ASP A 128 -3.20 6.25 -6.59
N SER A 129 -1.94 6.17 -7.01
CA SER A 129 -1.21 7.28 -7.63
C SER A 129 -1.44 7.28 -9.13
N LYS A 130 -2.27 8.21 -9.62
CA LYS A 130 -2.53 8.37 -11.07
C LYS A 130 -1.28 8.80 -11.85
N GLU A 131 -0.43 9.58 -11.21
CA GLU A 131 0.79 10.15 -11.76
C GLU A 131 1.89 9.07 -11.87
N ALA A 132 2.06 8.24 -10.83
CA ALA A 132 3.01 7.14 -10.84
C ALA A 132 2.49 5.88 -11.55
N LYS A 133 1.16 5.78 -11.75
CA LYS A 133 0.46 4.56 -12.19
C LYS A 133 0.77 3.37 -11.27
N GLN A 134 0.73 3.61 -9.98
CA GLN A 134 1.10 2.67 -8.93
C GLN A 134 0.12 2.73 -7.79
N THR A 135 -0.12 1.57 -7.18
CA THR A 135 -1.04 1.45 -6.06
C THR A 135 -0.33 0.93 -4.83
N TYR A 136 -0.57 1.61 -3.71
CA TYR A 136 0.01 1.32 -2.42
C TYR A 136 -1.09 0.87 -1.47
N MET A 137 -0.77 -0.12 -0.64
CA MET A 137 -1.75 -0.74 0.24
C MET A 137 -1.19 -0.88 1.65
N SER A 138 -2.03 -0.62 2.64
CA SER A 138 -1.77 -0.90 4.05
C SER A 138 -2.94 -1.65 4.65
N CYS A 139 -2.67 -2.53 5.61
CA CYS A 139 -3.71 -3.27 6.31
C CYS A 139 -3.57 -2.98 7.79
N VAL A 140 -4.66 -2.66 8.48
CA VAL A 140 -4.68 -2.41 9.92
C VAL A 140 -5.59 -3.45 10.56
N ASP A 141 -5.06 -4.20 11.51
CA ASP A 141 -5.83 -5.13 12.33
C ASP A 141 -6.78 -4.37 13.25
N PHE A 142 -8.02 -4.85 13.36
CA PHE A 142 -8.98 -4.33 14.32
C PHE A 142 -9.83 -5.44 14.91
N THR A 143 -10.42 -5.15 16.07
CA THR A 143 -11.42 -6.00 16.73
C THR A 143 -12.58 -5.13 17.21
N MET A 144 -13.80 -5.68 17.23
CA MET A 144 -15.02 -4.96 17.65
C MET A 144 -15.82 -5.72 18.70
#